data_AF-A0A4R0VMY8-F1
#
_entry.id   AF-A0A4R0VMY8-F1
#
_cell.length_a   1.000
_cell.length_b   1.000
_cell.length_c   1.000
_cell.angle_alpha   90.00
_cell.angle_beta   90.00
_cell.angle_gamma   90.00
#
_symmetry.space_group_name_H-M   'P 1'
#
loop_
_entity.id
_entity.type
_entity.pdbx_description
1 polymer ?
#
loop_
_entity_poly.entity_id
_entity_poly.type
_entity_poly.pdbx_seq_one_letter_code
_entity_poly.pdbx_strand_id
1 'polypeptide(L)'
;MSRTMTYEQLELNGCYAMLCEALRAWYRIQHDHIREIAAKTLKDVYGYEFHSNGGGCPWRLPSVDHEWALNSMRALGLPEDKFAENTIVLARLLDGQKKDYELTSGHTLETPKTVYGSDIDRLVVVEQFHNAFRRITINWDSALDRKTMNANLERLLPLTASAVRIEREGGKPDLRLMLGLCKKRMASNESRQQSSDSSHA
;
A
#
# COMPACT_ATOMS: atom_id res chain seq x y z
N MET A 1 21.40 -18.49 -1.04
CA MET A 1 21.03 -18.70 -2.46
C MET A 1 20.02 -17.62 -2.82
N SER A 2 20.34 -16.70 -3.74
CA SER A 2 19.37 -15.72 -4.22
C SER A 2 18.34 -16.45 -5.08
N ARG A 3 17.07 -16.43 -4.66
CA ARG A 3 15.98 -17.08 -5.40
C ARG A 3 15.46 -16.04 -6.39
N THR A 4 15.76 -16.21 -7.68
CA THR A 4 15.26 -15.31 -8.72
C THR A 4 13.73 -15.26 -8.69
N MET A 5 13.17 -14.07 -8.47
CA MET A 5 11.72 -13.84 -8.47
C MET A 5 11.14 -13.93 -9.89
N THR A 6 9.88 -14.36 -9.98
CA THR A 6 9.10 -14.32 -11.23
C THR A 6 8.65 -12.89 -11.55
N TYR A 7 8.30 -12.61 -12.82
CA TYR A 7 7.73 -11.31 -13.21
C TYR A 7 6.49 -10.93 -12.39
N GLU A 8 5.63 -11.89 -12.07
CA GLU A 8 4.45 -11.67 -11.23
C GLU A 8 4.81 -11.26 -9.80
N GLN A 9 5.84 -11.88 -9.21
CA GLN A 9 6.33 -11.51 -7.89
C GLN A 9 6.93 -10.10 -7.88
N LEU A 10 7.63 -9.74 -8.95
CA LEU A 10 8.16 -8.40 -9.14
C LEU A 10 7.06 -7.33 -9.24
N GLU A 11 5.97 -7.60 -9.97
CA GLU A 11 4.82 -6.69 -10.03
C GLU A 11 4.08 -6.60 -8.69
N LEU A 12 4.01 -7.69 -7.93
CA LEU A 12 3.46 -7.67 -6.56
C LEU A 12 4.31 -6.80 -5.63
N ASN A 13 5.64 -6.92 -5.66
CA ASN A 13 6.53 -6.01 -4.90
C ASN A 13 6.30 -4.55 -5.30
N GLY A 14 6.20 -4.28 -6.61
CA GLY A 14 5.86 -2.95 -7.11
C GLY A 14 4.49 -2.45 -6.65
N CYS A 15 3.52 -3.35 -6.50
CA CYS A 15 2.19 -3.06 -5.98
C CYS A 15 2.27 -2.65 -4.50
N TYR A 16 2.90 -3.47 -3.66
CA TYR A 16 3.05 -3.17 -2.22
C TYR A 16 3.88 -1.92 -1.95
N ALA A 17 4.93 -1.65 -2.74
CA ALA A 17 5.68 -0.40 -2.64
C ALA A 17 4.78 0.83 -2.84
N MET A 18 3.85 0.78 -3.80
CA MET A 18 2.90 1.87 -4.06
C MET A 18 1.80 1.94 -3.00
N LEU A 19 1.34 0.80 -2.47
CA LEU A 19 0.43 0.76 -1.32
C LEU A 19 1.05 1.38 -0.06
N CYS A 20 2.34 1.11 0.21
CA CYS A 20 3.09 1.77 1.27
C CYS A 20 3.25 3.27 1.01
N GLU A 21 3.46 3.71 -0.23
CA GLU A 21 3.49 5.15 -0.55
C GLU A 21 2.12 5.81 -0.35
N ALA A 22 1.01 5.11 -0.62
CA ALA A 22 -0.34 5.59 -0.31
C ALA A 22 -0.53 5.81 1.19
N LEU A 23 -0.13 4.82 2.02
CA LEU A 23 -0.14 4.93 3.47
C LEU A 23 0.75 6.07 3.96
N ARG A 24 1.96 6.22 3.40
CA ARG A 24 2.86 7.35 3.72
C ARG A 24 2.20 8.70 3.46
N ALA A 25 1.64 8.87 2.27
CA ALA A 25 0.97 10.10 1.89
C ALA A 25 -0.21 10.41 2.84
N TRP A 26 -0.95 9.39 3.26
CA TRP A 26 -2.03 9.52 4.23
C TRP A 26 -1.54 9.90 5.64
N TYR A 27 -0.51 9.25 6.17
CA TYR A 27 0.00 9.60 7.50
C TYR A 27 0.64 10.98 7.55
N ARG A 28 1.24 11.43 6.45
CA ARG A 28 1.74 12.80 6.31
C ARG A 28 0.63 13.85 6.45
N ILE A 29 -0.56 13.59 5.89
CA ILE A 29 -1.75 14.44 6.05
C ILE A 29 -2.16 14.54 7.53
N GLN A 30 -2.04 13.43 8.26
CA GLN A 30 -2.40 13.35 9.68
C GLN A 30 -1.33 13.92 10.61
N HIS A 31 -0.18 14.33 10.07
CA HIS A 31 1.00 14.66 10.86
C HIS A 31 1.48 13.51 11.77
N ASP A 32 1.19 12.26 11.39
CA ASP A 32 1.69 11.07 12.07
C ASP A 32 3.05 10.68 11.48
N HIS A 33 4.09 11.41 11.89
CA HIS A 33 5.44 11.25 11.33
C HIS A 33 6.02 9.85 11.58
N ILE A 34 5.67 9.20 12.67
CA ILE A 34 6.18 7.84 12.97
C ILE A 34 5.62 6.85 11.94
N ARG A 35 4.30 6.85 11.69
CA ARG A 35 3.72 5.98 10.66
C ARG A 35 4.07 6.41 9.24
N GLU A 36 4.28 7.70 9.01
CA GLU A 36 4.82 8.21 7.73
C GLU A 36 6.19 7.59 7.44
N ILE A 37 7.14 7.67 8.38
CA ILE A 37 8.48 7.10 8.22
C ILE A 37 8.41 5.58 8.13
N ALA A 38 7.55 4.91 8.91
CA ALA A 38 7.36 3.47 8.83
C ALA A 38 6.87 3.01 7.45
N ALA A 39 5.88 3.71 6.88
CA ALA A 39 5.37 3.42 5.54
C ALA A 39 6.41 3.69 4.46
N LYS A 40 7.18 4.78 4.58
CA LYS A 40 8.32 5.06 3.70
C LYS A 40 9.38 3.96 3.75
N THR A 41 9.69 3.49 4.96
CA THR A 41 10.69 2.44 5.19
C THR A 41 10.27 1.16 4.49
N LEU A 42 9.02 0.71 4.65
CA LEU A 42 8.52 -0.49 3.97
C LEU A 42 8.52 -0.36 2.45
N LYS A 43 8.21 0.82 1.91
CA LYS A 43 8.36 1.07 0.47
C LYS A 43 9.81 0.86 0.02
N ASP A 44 10.78 1.40 0.76
CA ASP A 44 12.20 1.24 0.43
C ASP A 44 12.64 -0.22 0.54
N VAL A 45 12.12 -0.97 1.52
CA VAL A 45 12.33 -2.43 1.62
C VAL A 45 11.81 -3.16 0.37
N TYR A 46 10.56 -2.91 -0.06
CA TYR A 46 10.05 -3.51 -1.30
C TYR A 46 10.87 -3.07 -2.53
N GLY A 47 11.38 -1.83 -2.56
CA GLY A 47 12.27 -1.34 -3.61
C GLY A 47 13.62 -2.09 -3.63
N TYR A 48 14.21 -2.29 -2.46
CA TYR A 48 15.42 -3.09 -2.28
C TYR A 48 15.22 -4.53 -2.73
N GLU A 49 14.14 -5.18 -2.29
CA GLU A 49 13.79 -6.56 -2.68
C GLU A 49 13.55 -6.66 -4.19
N PHE A 50 12.93 -5.64 -4.79
CA PHE A 50 12.75 -5.59 -6.23
C PHE A 50 14.08 -5.46 -7.00
N HIS A 51 14.95 -4.53 -6.61
CA HIS A 51 16.25 -4.32 -7.26
C HIS A 51 17.22 -5.49 -7.06
N SER A 52 17.26 -6.06 -5.86
CA SER A 52 18.11 -7.22 -5.54
C SER A 52 17.76 -8.47 -6.36
N ASN A 53 16.53 -8.55 -6.88
CA ASN A 53 16.08 -9.62 -7.77
C ASN A 53 16.21 -9.28 -9.27
N GLY A 54 16.94 -8.22 -9.62
CA GLY A 54 17.20 -7.82 -11.01
C GLY A 54 16.09 -6.97 -11.64
N GLY A 55 15.11 -6.52 -10.85
CA GLY A 55 14.10 -5.57 -11.29
C GLY A 55 14.57 -4.11 -11.21
N GLY A 56 13.74 -3.20 -11.72
CA GLY A 56 13.84 -1.75 -11.54
C GLY A 56 14.89 -1.04 -12.39
N CYS A 57 15.37 0.12 -11.92
CA CYS A 57 16.23 0.99 -12.73
C CYS A 57 17.67 0.45 -12.72
N PRO A 58 18.28 0.16 -13.88
CA PRO A 58 19.63 -0.41 -13.94
C PRO A 58 20.72 0.53 -13.40
N TRP A 59 20.42 1.84 -13.29
CA TRP A 59 21.34 2.84 -12.74
C TRP A 59 21.26 2.97 -11.21
N ARG A 60 20.32 2.28 -10.55
CA ARG A 60 20.13 2.33 -9.10
C ARG A 60 20.56 1.00 -8.48
N LEU A 61 21.57 1.06 -7.62
CA LEU A 61 22.09 -0.12 -6.94
C LEU A 61 21.16 -0.55 -5.79
N PRO A 62 20.91 -1.87 -5.60
CA PRO A 62 20.12 -2.36 -4.47
C PRO A 62 20.64 -1.91 -3.10
N SER A 63 21.96 -1.73 -2.97
CA SER A 63 22.58 -1.26 -1.74
C SER A 63 22.11 0.13 -1.32
N VAL A 64 21.74 1.00 -2.26
CA VAL A 64 21.22 2.34 -1.99
C VAL A 64 19.84 2.25 -1.32
N ASP A 65 18.96 1.40 -1.84
CA ASP A 65 17.64 1.16 -1.24
C ASP A 65 17.75 0.54 0.15
N HIS A 66 18.67 -0.41 0.30
CA HIS A 66 18.93 -1.05 1.59
C HIS A 66 19.43 -0.04 2.63
N GLU A 67 20.37 0.84 2.26
CA GLU A 67 20.88 1.89 3.14
C GLU A 67 19.78 2.87 3.56
N TRP A 68 18.91 3.28 2.64
CA TRP A 68 17.78 4.16 2.96
C TRP A 68 16.80 3.53 3.94
N ALA A 69 16.49 2.23 3.76
CA ALA A 69 15.65 1.48 4.67
C ALA A 69 16.29 1.37 6.07
N LEU A 70 17.58 1.03 6.16
CA LEU A 70 18.32 0.96 7.43
C LEU A 70 18.37 2.31 8.15
N ASN A 71 18.65 3.40 7.44
CA ASN A 71 18.68 4.74 8.02
C ASN A 71 17.31 5.14 8.58
N SER A 72 16.22 4.75 7.92
CA SER A 72 14.86 5.03 8.39
C SER A 72 14.48 4.15 9.60
N MET A 73 14.91 2.88 9.63
CA MET A 73 14.76 2.01 10.80
C MET A 73 15.49 2.59 12.02
N ARG A 74 16.73 3.07 11.85
CA ARG A 74 17.49 3.75 12.90
C ARG A 74 16.76 5.00 13.41
N ALA A 75 16.22 5.82 12.50
CA ALA A 75 15.46 7.02 12.87
C ALA A 75 14.19 6.70 13.67
N LEU A 76 13.66 5.48 13.53
CA LEU A 76 12.52 4.96 14.28
C LEU A 76 12.90 4.28 15.60
N GLY A 77 14.19 4.25 15.95
CA GLY A 77 14.71 3.57 17.14
C GLY A 77 14.80 2.04 17.02
N LEU A 78 14.70 1.50 15.80
CA LEU A 78 14.76 0.06 15.58
C LEU A 78 16.21 -0.43 15.38
N PRO A 79 16.56 -1.62 15.91
CA PRO A 79 17.91 -2.18 15.81
C PRO A 79 18.23 -2.64 14.37
N GLU A 80 19.34 -2.16 13.82
CA GLU A 80 19.72 -2.36 12.42
C GLU A 80 20.05 -3.82 12.06
N ASP A 81 20.54 -4.59 13.03
CA ASP A 81 20.88 -6.01 12.86
C ASP A 81 19.64 -6.91 12.69
N LYS A 82 18.43 -6.37 12.89
CA LYS A 82 17.14 -7.06 12.78
C LYS A 82 16.31 -6.60 11.58
N PHE A 83 16.95 -6.39 10.44
CA PHE A 83 16.31 -5.82 9.25
C PHE A 83 15.00 -6.52 8.87
N ALA A 84 14.99 -7.86 8.81
CA ALA A 84 13.82 -8.63 8.40
C ALA A 84 12.69 -8.55 9.43
N GLU A 85 13.02 -8.70 10.72
CA GLU A 85 12.05 -8.62 11.83
C GLU A 85 11.44 -7.22 11.93
N ASN A 86 12.24 -6.18 11.69
CA ASN A 86 11.77 -4.80 11.67
C ASN A 86 10.70 -4.59 10.60
N THR A 87 10.76 -5.27 9.45
CA THR A 87 9.70 -5.15 8.44
C THR A 87 8.33 -5.59 8.96
N ILE A 88 8.29 -6.65 9.78
CA ILE A 88 7.06 -7.16 10.41
C ILE A 88 6.58 -6.16 11.47
N VAL A 89 7.48 -5.65 12.31
CA VAL A 89 7.18 -4.63 13.32
C VAL A 89 6.57 -3.38 12.69
N LEU A 90 7.17 -2.89 11.60
CA LEU A 90 6.67 -1.72 10.86
C LEU A 90 5.31 -2.01 10.22
N ALA A 91 5.11 -3.18 9.61
CA ALA A 91 3.84 -3.52 8.98
C ALA A 91 2.69 -3.64 10.01
N ARG A 92 2.98 -4.24 11.17
CA ARG A 92 2.05 -4.29 12.31
C ARG A 92 1.71 -2.90 12.84
N LEU A 93 2.70 -2.01 12.95
CA LEU A 93 2.48 -0.62 13.35
C LEU A 93 1.52 0.12 12.40
N LEU A 94 1.66 -0.07 11.09
CA LEU A 94 0.74 0.52 10.10
C LEU A 94 -0.69 -0.05 10.24
N ASP A 95 -0.82 -1.33 10.56
CA ASP A 95 -2.11 -1.99 10.83
C ASP A 95 -2.65 -1.73 12.26
N GLY A 96 -2.11 -0.74 12.97
CA GLY A 96 -2.59 -0.29 14.27
C GLY A 96 -2.06 -1.07 15.47
N GLN A 97 -1.22 -2.09 15.27
CA GLN A 97 -0.62 -2.90 16.33
C GLN A 97 0.70 -2.28 16.81
N LYS A 98 0.62 -1.26 17.66
CA LYS A 98 1.79 -0.49 18.11
C LYS A 98 2.70 -1.20 19.12
N LYS A 99 2.19 -2.20 19.84
CA LYS A 99 2.90 -2.82 20.98
C LYS A 99 4.27 -3.38 20.62
N ASP A 100 4.38 -4.05 19.47
CA ASP A 100 5.65 -4.64 19.03
C ASP A 100 6.68 -3.56 18.71
N TYR A 101 6.23 -2.46 18.11
CA TYR A 101 7.09 -1.31 17.88
C TYR A 101 7.54 -0.68 19.19
N GLU A 102 6.62 -0.44 20.14
CA GLU A 102 6.95 0.16 21.44
C GLU A 102 7.95 -0.71 22.21
N LEU A 103 7.80 -2.03 22.17
CA LEU A 103 8.75 -2.99 22.78
C LEU A 103 10.11 -2.99 22.08
N THR A 104 10.14 -2.89 20.75
CA THR A 104 11.38 -2.99 19.98
C THR A 104 12.17 -1.68 19.99
N SER A 105 11.49 -0.55 19.91
CA SER A 105 12.08 0.79 19.85
C SER A 105 12.29 1.43 21.23
N GLY A 106 11.55 0.99 22.25
CA GLY A 106 11.49 1.66 23.55
C GLY A 106 10.70 2.98 23.54
N HIS A 107 10.09 3.37 22.42
CA HIS A 107 9.28 4.58 22.29
C HIS A 107 7.80 4.29 22.47
N THR A 108 7.14 5.00 23.40
CA THR A 108 5.69 4.97 23.52
C THR A 108 5.05 5.79 22.39
N LEU A 109 4.09 5.21 21.67
CA LEU A 109 3.34 5.90 20.63
C LEU A 109 2.06 6.49 21.19
N GLU A 110 1.87 7.79 20.95
CA GLU A 110 0.59 8.43 21.18
C GLU A 110 -0.46 7.97 20.16
N THR A 111 -1.73 8.05 20.55
CA THR A 111 -2.84 7.82 19.63
C THR A 111 -2.91 9.00 18.67
N PRO A 112 -2.83 8.77 17.34
CA PRO A 112 -2.88 9.85 16.37
C PRO A 112 -4.23 10.58 16.45
N LYS A 113 -4.20 11.89 16.21
CA LYS A 113 -5.42 12.62 15.88
C LYS A 113 -5.79 12.30 14.44
N THR A 114 -7.00 11.81 14.23
CA THR A 114 -7.50 11.62 12.86
C THR A 114 -7.82 12.97 12.25
N VAL A 115 -6.98 13.41 11.31
CA VAL A 115 -7.21 14.60 10.49
C VAL A 115 -7.49 14.15 9.06
N TYR A 116 -8.53 14.71 8.46
CA TYR A 116 -8.82 14.52 7.05
C TYR A 116 -8.20 15.69 6.29
N GLY A 117 -7.27 15.40 5.39
CA GLY A 117 -6.56 16.41 4.58
C GLY A 117 -7.46 17.08 3.55
N SER A 118 -6.89 18.06 2.85
CA SER A 118 -7.57 18.71 1.74
C SER A 118 -7.86 17.74 0.58
N ASP A 119 -8.79 18.09 -0.31
CA ASP A 119 -9.05 17.30 -1.51
C ASP A 119 -7.78 17.07 -2.35
N ILE A 120 -6.88 18.08 -2.41
CA ILE A 120 -5.61 17.98 -3.12
C ILE A 120 -4.72 16.91 -2.49
N ASP A 121 -4.62 16.89 -1.16
CA ASP A 121 -3.80 15.90 -0.47
C ASP A 121 -4.36 14.49 -0.65
N ARG A 122 -5.69 14.34 -0.58
CA ARG A 122 -6.39 13.07 -0.82
C ARG A 122 -6.16 12.56 -2.24
N LEU A 123 -6.12 13.44 -3.24
CA LEU A 123 -5.83 13.06 -4.63
C LEU A 123 -4.44 12.43 -4.77
N VAL A 124 -3.44 12.88 -4.01
CA VAL A 124 -2.11 12.27 -4.01
C VAL A 124 -2.18 10.81 -3.53
N VAL A 125 -2.96 10.54 -2.48
CA VAL A 125 -3.16 9.18 -1.96
C VAL A 125 -3.87 8.29 -2.99
N VAL A 126 -4.94 8.81 -3.60
CA VAL A 126 -5.68 8.12 -4.67
C VAL A 126 -4.79 7.76 -5.85
N GLU A 127 -3.87 8.65 -6.24
CA GLU A 127 -2.93 8.39 -7.32
C GLU A 127 -1.97 7.23 -6.99
N GLN A 128 -1.58 7.07 -5.73
CA GLN A 128 -0.77 5.91 -5.31
C GLN A 128 -1.55 4.59 -5.40
N PHE A 129 -2.83 4.58 -4.99
CA PHE A 129 -3.70 3.40 -5.19
C PHE A 129 -3.85 3.05 -6.66
N HIS A 130 -4.07 4.06 -7.49
CA HIS A 130 -4.15 3.88 -8.93
C HIS A 130 -2.84 3.29 -9.51
N ASN A 131 -1.69 3.80 -9.07
CA ASN A 131 -0.37 3.30 -9.47
C ASN A 131 -0.02 1.92 -8.92
N ALA A 132 -0.57 1.53 -7.78
CA ALA A 132 -0.45 0.18 -7.24
C ALA A 132 -1.22 -0.83 -8.10
N PHE A 133 -2.49 -0.53 -8.39
CA PHE A 133 -3.36 -1.51 -9.04
C PHE A 133 -3.18 -1.61 -10.55
N ARG A 134 -2.67 -0.58 -11.23
CA ARG A 134 -2.30 -0.67 -12.65
C ARG A 134 -1.27 -1.77 -12.95
N ARG A 135 -0.45 -2.16 -11.95
CA ARG A 135 0.57 -3.21 -12.09
C ARG A 135 0.00 -4.60 -12.22
N ILE A 136 -1.19 -4.83 -11.65
CA ILE A 136 -1.81 -6.16 -11.54
C ILE A 136 -3.19 -6.22 -12.21
N THR A 137 -3.61 -5.14 -12.88
CA THR A 137 -4.92 -5.04 -13.54
C THR A 137 -4.75 -4.83 -15.03
N ILE A 138 -5.35 -5.70 -15.84
CA ILE A 138 -5.40 -5.58 -17.30
C ILE A 138 -6.42 -4.50 -17.68
N ASN A 139 -6.15 -3.75 -18.75
CA ASN A 139 -7.02 -2.68 -19.27
C ASN A 139 -7.38 -1.63 -18.19
N TRP A 140 -6.38 -1.19 -17.43
CA TRP A 140 -6.57 -0.37 -16.23
C TRP A 140 -7.37 0.93 -16.48
N ASP A 141 -7.20 1.60 -17.62
CA ASP A 141 -7.94 2.82 -18.00
C ASP A 141 -9.46 2.62 -18.01
N SER A 142 -9.91 1.43 -18.44
CA SER A 142 -11.33 1.09 -18.48
C SER A 142 -11.82 0.51 -17.15
N ALA A 143 -10.94 -0.12 -16.36
CA ALA A 143 -11.30 -0.79 -15.12
C ALA A 143 -11.34 0.13 -13.89
N LEU A 144 -10.36 1.03 -13.73
CA LEU A 144 -10.14 1.82 -12.51
C LEU A 144 -10.75 3.22 -12.62
N ASP A 145 -11.28 3.75 -11.52
CA ASP A 145 -11.84 5.11 -11.46
C ASP A 145 -11.38 5.88 -10.23
N ARG A 146 -10.69 7.00 -10.48
CA ARG A 146 -10.15 7.87 -9.43
C ARG A 146 -11.24 8.47 -8.54
N LYS A 147 -12.41 8.79 -9.10
CA LYS A 147 -13.53 9.35 -8.32
C LYS A 147 -14.07 8.32 -7.33
N THR A 148 -14.25 7.08 -7.78
CA THR A 148 -14.68 5.95 -6.95
C THR A 148 -13.63 5.60 -5.90
N MET A 149 -12.34 5.61 -6.25
CA MET A 149 -11.25 5.44 -5.28
C MET A 149 -11.28 6.52 -4.20
N ASN A 150 -11.43 7.79 -4.58
CA ASN A 150 -11.51 8.90 -3.61
C ASN A 150 -12.71 8.73 -2.65
N ALA A 151 -13.86 8.30 -3.17
CA ALA A 151 -15.06 8.05 -2.36
C ALA A 151 -14.90 6.83 -1.42
N ASN A 152 -14.07 5.85 -1.78
CA ASN A 152 -13.79 4.66 -0.99
C ASN A 152 -12.48 4.76 -0.17
N LEU A 153 -11.83 5.92 -0.13
CA LEU A 153 -10.48 6.07 0.44
C LEU A 153 -10.39 5.55 1.88
N GLU A 154 -11.36 5.89 2.72
CA GLU A 154 -11.38 5.47 4.13
C GLU A 154 -11.57 3.96 4.32
N ARG A 155 -12.07 3.26 3.31
CA ARG A 155 -12.18 1.80 3.30
C ARG A 155 -10.91 1.15 2.75
N LEU A 156 -10.26 1.80 1.78
CA LEU A 156 -9.02 1.31 1.17
C LEU A 156 -7.86 1.33 2.16
N LEU A 157 -7.71 2.40 2.94
CA LEU A 157 -6.59 2.58 3.88
C LEU A 157 -6.42 1.42 4.88
N PRO A 158 -7.43 1.02 5.68
CA PRO A 158 -7.28 -0.10 6.62
C PRO A 158 -7.07 -1.45 5.90
N LEU A 159 -7.70 -1.65 4.73
CA LEU A 159 -7.45 -2.86 3.92
C LEU A 159 -6.00 -2.91 3.42
N THR A 160 -5.43 -1.75 3.10
CA THR A 160 -4.04 -1.62 2.66
C THR A 160 -3.07 -2.02 3.77
N ALA A 161 -3.25 -1.44 4.96
CA ALA A 161 -2.40 -1.73 6.11
C ALA A 161 -2.46 -3.23 6.47
N SER A 162 -3.67 -3.79 6.48
CA SER A 162 -3.89 -5.22 6.73
C SER A 162 -3.23 -6.11 5.67
N ALA A 163 -3.34 -5.76 4.38
CA ALA A 163 -2.72 -6.52 3.30
C ALA A 163 -1.18 -6.51 3.42
N VAL A 164 -0.57 -5.35 3.68
CA VAL A 164 0.88 -5.23 3.88
C VAL A 164 1.34 -6.07 5.08
N ARG A 165 0.62 -6.02 6.21
CA ARG A 165 0.93 -6.86 7.37
C ARG A 165 0.86 -8.35 7.03
N ILE A 166 -0.26 -8.81 6.46
CA ILE A 166 -0.46 -10.22 6.14
C ILE A 166 0.66 -10.73 5.21
N GLU A 167 1.05 -9.95 4.20
CA GLU A 167 2.14 -10.32 3.31
C GLU A 167 3.49 -10.41 4.05
N ARG A 168 3.83 -9.40 4.86
CA ARG A 168 5.08 -9.41 5.65
C ARG A 168 5.14 -10.52 6.70
N GLU A 169 4.00 -10.98 7.19
CA GLU A 169 3.88 -12.15 8.06
C GLU A 169 3.94 -13.49 7.29
N GLY A 170 4.18 -13.46 5.97
CA GLY A 170 4.29 -14.65 5.12
C GLY A 170 2.95 -15.19 4.60
N GLY A 171 1.86 -14.43 4.81
CA GLY A 171 0.52 -14.74 4.32
C GLY A 171 0.29 -14.35 2.86
N LYS A 172 -0.92 -14.65 2.37
CA LYS A 172 -1.38 -14.27 1.02
C LYS A 172 -2.63 -13.40 1.14
N PRO A 173 -2.50 -12.06 1.19
CA PRO A 173 -3.65 -11.19 1.32
C PRO A 173 -4.49 -11.18 0.04
N ASP A 174 -5.80 -11.01 0.19
CA ASP A 174 -6.72 -10.91 -0.95
C ASP A 174 -6.86 -9.47 -1.43
N LEU A 175 -6.06 -9.11 -2.45
CA LEU A 175 -6.11 -7.78 -3.07
C LEU A 175 -7.39 -7.54 -3.89
N ARG A 176 -8.20 -8.59 -4.16
CA ARG A 176 -9.44 -8.44 -4.97
C ARG A 176 -10.47 -7.57 -4.30
N LEU A 177 -10.52 -7.56 -2.96
CA LEU A 177 -11.43 -6.68 -2.21
C LEU A 177 -11.10 -5.21 -2.45
N MET A 178 -9.82 -4.84 -2.37
CA MET A 178 -9.39 -3.47 -2.63
C MET A 178 -9.60 -3.09 -4.10
N LEU A 179 -9.24 -3.97 -5.03
CA LEU A 179 -9.52 -3.79 -6.46
C LEU A 179 -11.01 -3.56 -6.72
N GLY A 180 -11.89 -4.28 -6.03
CA GLY A 180 -13.35 -4.10 -6.12
C GLY A 180 -13.82 -2.71 -5.70
N LEU A 181 -13.15 -2.08 -4.73
CA LEU A 181 -13.44 -0.71 -4.28
C LEU A 181 -12.90 0.37 -5.23
N CYS A 182 -11.97 0.01 -6.10
CA CYS A 182 -11.34 0.91 -7.07
C CYS A 182 -12.03 0.91 -8.44
N LYS A 183 -12.85 -0.11 -8.72
CA LYS A 183 -13.45 -0.33 -10.04
C LYS A 183 -14.60 0.64 -10.32
N LYS A 184 -14.72 1.01 -11.60
CA LYS A 184 -15.95 1.64 -12.11
C LYS A 184 -17.13 0.74 -11.79
N ARG A 185 -18.20 1.30 -11.21
CA ARG A 185 -19.49 0.61 -11.25
C ARG A 185 -19.89 0.52 -12.71
N MET A 186 -19.86 -0.67 -13.28
CA MET A 186 -20.56 -0.90 -14.54
C MET A 186 -22.04 -0.66 -14.25
N ALA A 187 -22.66 0.26 -14.97
CA ALA A 187 -24.11 0.37 -14.95
C ALA A 187 -24.65 -1.02 -15.25
N SER A 188 -25.33 -1.62 -14.28
CA SER A 188 -26.08 -2.85 -14.49
C SER A 188 -27.10 -2.54 -15.57
N ASN A 189 -26.89 -3.07 -16.78
CA ASN A 189 -27.86 -3.01 -17.88
C ASN A 189 -29.12 -3.86 -17.61
N GLU A 190 -29.41 -4.23 -16.36
CA GLU A 190 -30.53 -5.10 -15.99
C GLU A 190 -31.86 -4.36 -15.72
N SER A 191 -31.92 -3.04 -15.89
CA SER A 191 -33.17 -2.28 -15.74
C SER A 191 -33.73 -1.68 -17.02
N ARG A 192 -33.20 -2.04 -18.21
CA ARG A 192 -33.75 -1.61 -19.51
C ARG A 192 -34.56 -2.66 -20.27
N GLN A 193 -34.78 -3.84 -19.70
CA GLN A 193 -35.59 -4.89 -20.34
C GLN A 193 -37.03 -5.00 -19.80
N GLN A 194 -37.41 -4.25 -18.77
CA GLN A 194 -38.79 -4.26 -18.24
C GLN A 194 -39.70 -3.14 -18.76
N SER A 195 -39.22 -2.28 -19.67
CA SER A 195 -40.05 -1.21 -20.27
C SER A 195 -40.41 -1.43 -21.74
N SER A 196 -40.19 -2.63 -22.29
CA SER A 196 -40.56 -2.96 -23.68
C SER A 196 -41.70 -3.98 -23.81
N ASP A 197 -42.16 -4.60 -22.72
CA ASP A 197 -43.23 -5.63 -22.77
C ASP A 197 -44.62 -5.14 -22.33
N SER A 198 -44.83 -3.84 -22.10
CA SER A 198 -46.14 -3.29 -21.69
C SER A 198 -46.84 -2.49 -22.80
N SER A 199 -46.63 -2.88 -24.04
CA SER A 199 -47.34 -2.30 -25.19
C SER A 199 -47.66 -3.37 -26.22
N HIS A 200 -48.44 -4.37 -25.82
CA HIS A 200 -49.40 -5.11 -26.66
C HIS A 200 -50.26 -6.03 -25.79
N ALA A 201 -51.39 -5.50 -25.31
CA ALA A 201 -52.62 -6.24 -25.02
C ALA A 201 -53.79 -5.26 -25.04
#